data_AF-A0A2N1HGT1-F1
#
_entry.id   AF-A0A2N1HGT1-F1
#
_cell.length_a   1.000
_cell.length_b   1.000
_cell.length_c   1.000
_cell.angle_alpha   90.00
_cell.angle_beta   90.00
_cell.angle_gamma   90.00
#
_symmetry.space_group_name_H-M   'P 1'
#
loop_
_entity.id
_entity.type
_entity.pdbx_description
1 polymer ?
#
loop_
_entity_poly.entity_id
_entity_poly.type
_entity_poly.pdbx_seq_one_letter_code
_entity_poly.pdbx_strand_id
1 'polypeptide(L)'
;MDLDKESIAKGSYRSLCSNEEIERIFNVSSASDFLLKVRADTAIDHMRIYRVFRHKMIKAGNNWNFSNYFDVKPFESYIKHLADDEYTQAQELTAGFVFCENPNGSIEKTDFGNIITVSESLRYFLYFMNIAFLDFDNMEVPIEVKGAAIKIAIRTMLQSEAVDFDMDPRGKVPEEIHDAAKYHTDRQLEFIIGHEFAHHFLGHLDNANLIEGKYLSAINSDDITHKFFSYAQKEELDADINAIERPMYTPDMKVDLINRALFFFVYLDIYESVKEQIMPSMGHIKSHPNPIDRFKHLHNHFKNEVEFDSENLDNLLKWSEKYKESLSEDVALNIESYESYGSMYLAQWRGKVLVDRVDY
;
A
#
# COMPACT_ATOMS: atom_id res chain seq x y z
N MET A 1 -7.94 -23.36 33.24
CA MET A 1 -7.01 -22.20 33.24
C MET A 1 -6.92 -21.58 31.85
N ASP A 2 -7.11 -22.35 30.77
CA ASP A 2 -7.14 -21.82 29.38
C ASP A 2 -8.45 -21.12 28.98
N LEU A 3 -9.61 -21.57 29.49
CA LEU A 3 -10.92 -20.92 29.25
C LEU A 3 -10.96 -19.44 29.69
N ASP A 4 -10.16 -19.08 30.70
CA ASP A 4 -10.10 -17.70 31.21
C ASP A 4 -9.30 -16.80 30.25
N LYS A 5 -8.19 -17.31 29.70
CA LYS A 5 -7.36 -16.57 28.74
C LYS A 5 -8.05 -16.34 27.40
N GLU A 6 -8.71 -17.36 26.85
CA GLU A 6 -9.44 -17.22 25.59
C GLU A 6 -10.64 -16.27 25.74
N SER A 7 -11.39 -16.36 26.84
CA SER A 7 -12.49 -15.44 27.12
C SER A 7 -12.02 -13.99 27.28
N ILE A 8 -10.87 -13.78 27.94
CA ILE A 8 -10.23 -12.45 28.06
C ILE A 8 -9.79 -11.94 26.69
N ALA A 9 -9.12 -12.78 25.88
CA ALA A 9 -8.68 -12.43 24.54
C ALA A 9 -9.85 -12.06 23.62
N LYS A 10 -10.91 -12.88 23.59
CA LYS A 10 -12.17 -12.58 22.86
C LYS A 10 -12.78 -11.24 23.30
N GLY A 11 -12.61 -10.86 24.57
CA GLY A 11 -13.03 -9.57 25.11
C GLY A 11 -12.46 -8.37 24.35
N SER A 12 -11.19 -8.42 23.94
CA SER A 12 -10.53 -7.35 23.17
C SER A 12 -11.18 -7.14 21.80
N TYR A 13 -11.57 -8.22 21.12
CA TYR A 13 -12.18 -8.17 19.79
C TYR A 13 -13.61 -7.64 19.80
N ARG A 14 -14.37 -7.81 20.90
CA ARG A 14 -15.76 -7.28 21.02
C ARG A 14 -15.87 -5.77 20.85
N SER A 15 -14.75 -5.06 20.96
CA SER A 15 -14.69 -3.62 20.74
C SER A 15 -14.84 -3.22 19.26
N LEU A 16 -14.59 -4.14 18.32
CA LEU A 16 -14.61 -3.88 16.88
C LEU A 16 -15.34 -4.96 16.08
N CYS A 17 -15.36 -6.20 16.53
CA CYS A 17 -15.88 -7.35 15.78
C CYS A 17 -17.21 -7.84 16.37
N SER A 18 -18.08 -8.34 15.49
CA SER A 18 -19.28 -9.08 15.87
C SER A 18 -18.94 -10.45 16.49
N ASN A 19 -19.87 -11.08 17.20
CA ASN A 19 -19.65 -12.42 17.75
C ASN A 19 -19.32 -13.46 16.67
N GLU A 20 -19.93 -13.36 15.49
CA GLU A 20 -19.65 -14.26 14.36
C GLU A 20 -18.22 -14.07 13.86
N GLU A 21 -17.76 -12.83 13.69
CA GLU A 21 -16.39 -12.53 13.30
C GLU A 21 -15.38 -13.01 14.35
N ILE A 22 -15.69 -12.85 15.64
CA ILE A 22 -14.83 -13.34 16.73
C ILE A 22 -14.69 -14.87 16.67
N GLU A 23 -15.77 -15.61 16.43
CA GLU A 23 -15.66 -17.06 16.31
C GLU A 23 -14.84 -17.49 15.10
N ARG A 24 -14.91 -16.77 13.97
CA ARG A 24 -14.06 -17.00 12.79
C ARG A 24 -12.59 -16.68 13.04
N ILE A 25 -12.29 -15.63 13.81
CA ILE A 25 -10.93 -15.23 14.19
C ILE A 25 -10.27 -16.28 15.09
N PHE A 26 -11.02 -16.89 16.01
CA PHE A 26 -10.49 -17.89 16.95
C PHE A 26 -10.52 -19.31 16.37
N ASN A 27 -11.41 -19.59 15.41
CA ASN A 27 -11.53 -20.89 14.74
C ASN A 27 -11.32 -20.73 13.23
N VAL A 28 -10.13 -20.32 12.83
CA VAL A 28 -9.78 -20.11 11.42
C VAL A 28 -9.97 -21.41 10.64
N SER A 29 -10.78 -21.37 9.59
CA SER A 29 -11.14 -22.53 8.77
C SER A 29 -10.92 -22.31 7.26
N SER A 30 -10.62 -21.08 6.87
CA SER A 30 -10.45 -20.67 5.47
C SER A 30 -9.44 -19.54 5.34
N ALA A 31 -8.93 -19.32 4.13
CA ALA A 31 -8.08 -18.19 3.80
C ALA A 31 -8.75 -16.83 4.13
N SER A 32 -10.08 -16.72 3.91
CA SER A 32 -10.86 -15.53 4.27
C SER A 32 -10.90 -15.29 5.79
N ASP A 33 -11.07 -16.34 6.59
CA ASP A 33 -11.01 -16.23 8.06
C ASP A 33 -9.62 -15.81 8.53
N PHE A 34 -8.57 -16.31 7.86
CA PHE A 34 -7.19 -15.94 8.17
C PHE A 34 -6.94 -14.46 7.86
N LEU A 35 -7.38 -13.96 6.70
CA LEU A 35 -7.28 -12.54 6.36
C LEU A 35 -8.05 -11.65 7.35
N LEU A 36 -9.25 -12.09 7.78
CA LEU A 36 -10.01 -11.41 8.84
C LEU A 36 -9.23 -11.36 10.15
N LYS A 37 -8.60 -12.48 10.55
CA LYS A 37 -7.77 -12.57 11.74
C LYS A 37 -6.60 -11.58 11.68
N VAL A 38 -5.81 -11.60 10.60
CA VAL A 38 -4.69 -10.67 10.41
C VAL A 38 -5.13 -9.22 10.59
N ARG A 39 -6.23 -8.82 9.92
CA ARG A 39 -6.78 -7.46 10.02
C ARG A 39 -7.20 -7.10 11.43
N ALA A 40 -7.88 -8.02 12.12
CA ALA A 40 -8.38 -7.79 13.47
C ALA A 40 -7.26 -7.71 14.49
N ASP A 41 -6.27 -8.60 14.40
CA ASP A 41 -5.09 -8.64 15.25
C ASP A 41 -4.34 -7.30 15.13
N THR A 42 -4.01 -6.84 13.92
CA THR A 42 -3.37 -5.54 13.70
C THR A 42 -4.21 -4.36 14.19
N ALA A 43 -5.53 -4.37 13.94
CA ALA A 43 -6.41 -3.27 14.34
C ALA A 43 -6.55 -3.14 15.86
N ILE A 44 -6.55 -4.24 16.60
CA ILE A 44 -6.67 -4.24 18.06
C ILE A 44 -5.34 -3.91 18.73
N ASP A 45 -4.25 -4.39 18.14
CA ASP A 45 -2.92 -4.24 18.73
C ASP A 45 -2.37 -2.82 18.55
N HIS A 46 -2.67 -2.16 17.43
CA HIS A 46 -2.16 -0.83 17.14
C HIS A 46 -3.15 0.30 17.47
N MET A 47 -2.88 1.08 18.53
CA MET A 47 -3.80 2.11 19.06
C MET A 47 -4.33 3.13 18.03
N ARG A 48 -3.49 3.64 17.11
CA ARG A 48 -3.97 4.59 16.07
C ARG A 48 -4.91 3.90 15.06
N ILE A 49 -4.59 2.69 14.62
CA ILE A 49 -5.44 1.88 13.74
C ILE A 49 -6.75 1.51 14.46
N TYR A 50 -6.67 1.10 15.73
CA TYR A 50 -7.83 0.85 16.58
C TYR A 50 -8.78 2.05 16.61
N ARG A 51 -8.24 3.25 16.86
CA ARG A 51 -9.02 4.50 16.88
C ARG A 51 -9.70 4.74 15.53
N VAL A 52 -9.00 4.51 14.42
CA VAL A 52 -9.56 4.64 13.05
C VAL A 52 -10.77 3.73 12.87
N PHE A 53 -10.64 2.43 13.16
CA PHE A 53 -11.76 1.51 13.04
C PHE A 53 -12.88 1.80 14.04
N ARG A 54 -12.57 2.26 15.25
CA ARG A 54 -13.59 2.72 16.22
C ARG A 54 -14.37 3.93 15.70
N HIS A 55 -13.69 4.90 15.10
CA HIS A 55 -14.34 6.07 14.51
C HIS A 55 -15.27 5.67 13.36
N LYS A 56 -14.79 4.78 12.49
CA LYS A 56 -15.56 4.19 11.38
C LYS A 56 -16.78 3.41 11.87
N MET A 57 -16.63 2.61 12.92
CA MET A 57 -17.71 1.87 13.58
C MET A 57 -18.79 2.80 14.11
N ILE A 58 -18.40 3.87 14.83
CA ILE A 58 -19.34 4.86 15.36
C ILE A 58 -20.13 5.52 14.22
N LYS A 59 -19.46 5.86 13.10
CA LYS A 59 -20.09 6.46 11.93
C LYS A 59 -21.03 5.50 11.20
N ALA A 60 -20.68 4.21 11.12
CA ALA A 60 -21.50 3.18 10.45
C ALA A 60 -22.71 2.75 11.30
N GLY A 61 -22.62 2.83 12.63
CA GLY A 61 -23.70 2.45 13.54
C GLY A 61 -24.10 0.99 13.36
N ASN A 62 -25.39 0.73 13.12
CA ASN A 62 -25.95 -0.62 12.96
C ASN A 62 -25.48 -1.34 11.68
N ASN A 63 -24.92 -0.60 10.71
CA ASN A 63 -24.42 -1.17 9.46
C ASN A 63 -22.94 -1.59 9.57
N TRP A 64 -22.36 -1.53 10.77
CA TRP A 64 -20.98 -1.89 10.98
C TRP A 64 -20.75 -3.39 10.79
N ASN A 65 -19.75 -3.71 9.97
CA ASN A 65 -19.19 -5.04 9.80
C ASN A 65 -17.69 -4.86 9.57
N PHE A 66 -16.85 -5.45 10.42
CA PHE A 66 -15.40 -5.22 10.36
C PHE A 66 -14.81 -5.83 9.07
N SER A 67 -15.26 -7.03 8.72
CA SER A 67 -14.81 -7.77 7.54
C SER A 67 -15.06 -7.00 6.23
N ASN A 68 -16.22 -6.35 6.12
CA ASN A 68 -16.68 -5.66 4.90
C ASN A 68 -16.28 -4.19 4.85
N TYR A 69 -15.57 -3.67 5.86
CA TYR A 69 -15.21 -2.26 5.89
C TYR A 69 -14.07 -1.90 4.91
N PHE A 70 -13.19 -2.87 4.63
CA PHE A 70 -12.04 -2.66 3.76
C PHE A 70 -12.47 -2.40 2.32
N ASP A 71 -11.83 -1.42 1.66
CA ASP A 71 -12.17 -1.06 0.29
C ASP A 71 -11.67 -2.14 -0.69
N VAL A 72 -12.61 -2.86 -1.30
CA VAL A 72 -12.33 -3.93 -2.27
C VAL A 72 -12.31 -3.45 -3.71
N LYS A 73 -12.68 -2.18 -3.97
CA LYS A 73 -12.87 -1.69 -5.34
C LYS A 73 -11.64 -1.82 -6.24
N PRO A 74 -10.40 -1.55 -5.79
CA PRO A 74 -9.23 -1.76 -6.63
C PRO A 74 -9.04 -3.23 -7.05
N PHE A 75 -9.35 -4.18 -6.17
CA PHE A 75 -9.29 -5.62 -6.49
C PHE A 75 -10.37 -6.02 -7.48
N GLU A 76 -11.61 -5.61 -7.23
CA GLU A 76 -12.73 -5.86 -8.15
C GLU A 76 -12.50 -5.20 -9.52
N SER A 77 -11.88 -4.01 -9.54
CA SER A 77 -11.56 -3.28 -10.76
C SER A 77 -10.55 -4.05 -11.61
N TYR A 78 -9.53 -4.68 -11.03
CA TYR A 78 -8.62 -5.54 -11.77
C TYR A 78 -9.33 -6.80 -12.29
N ILE A 79 -9.96 -7.55 -11.37
CA ILE A 79 -10.50 -8.90 -11.66
C ILE A 79 -11.57 -8.86 -12.74
N LYS A 80 -12.46 -7.86 -12.74
CA LYS A 80 -13.57 -7.76 -13.72
C LYS A 80 -13.13 -7.64 -15.18
N HIS A 81 -11.85 -7.33 -15.44
CA HIS A 81 -11.31 -7.24 -16.80
C HIS A 81 -10.60 -8.52 -17.24
N LEU A 82 -10.46 -9.53 -16.39
CA LEU A 82 -9.89 -10.83 -16.77
C LEU A 82 -10.85 -11.62 -17.67
N ALA A 83 -10.32 -12.59 -18.42
CA ALA A 83 -11.14 -13.54 -19.19
C ALA A 83 -12.01 -14.40 -18.25
N ASP A 84 -13.14 -14.93 -18.72
CA ASP A 84 -14.14 -15.60 -17.85
C ASP A 84 -13.55 -16.73 -16.96
N ASP A 85 -12.59 -17.49 -17.47
CA ASP A 85 -11.92 -18.58 -16.76
C ASP A 85 -10.95 -18.06 -15.69
N GLU A 86 -10.18 -17.02 -16.01
CA GLU A 86 -9.27 -16.35 -15.08
C GLU A 86 -10.01 -15.52 -14.04
N TYR A 87 -11.12 -14.88 -14.43
CA TYR A 87 -12.05 -14.17 -13.54
C TYR A 87 -12.57 -15.13 -12.47
N THR A 88 -13.05 -16.31 -12.88
CA THR A 88 -13.56 -17.32 -11.94
C THR A 88 -12.46 -17.77 -10.98
N GLN A 89 -11.26 -18.07 -11.48
CA GLN A 89 -10.11 -18.42 -10.64
C GLN A 89 -9.75 -17.29 -9.66
N ALA A 90 -9.73 -16.04 -10.13
CA ALA A 90 -9.42 -14.87 -9.32
C ALA A 90 -10.45 -14.64 -8.21
N GLN A 91 -11.74 -14.92 -8.45
CA GLN A 91 -12.78 -14.81 -7.42
C GLN A 91 -12.63 -15.82 -6.28
N GLU A 92 -11.99 -16.96 -6.54
CA GLU A 92 -11.72 -17.98 -5.50
C GLU A 92 -10.52 -17.59 -4.63
N LEU A 93 -9.65 -16.69 -5.09
CA LEU A 93 -8.51 -16.20 -4.32
C LEU A 93 -8.98 -15.23 -3.24
N THR A 94 -8.47 -15.43 -2.03
CA THR A 94 -8.65 -14.47 -0.95
C THR A 94 -7.66 -13.34 -1.11
N ALA A 95 -8.16 -12.12 -1.32
CA ALA A 95 -7.34 -10.94 -1.49
C ALA A 95 -7.86 -9.74 -0.68
N GLY A 96 -6.97 -8.85 -0.26
CA GLY A 96 -7.41 -7.57 0.27
C GLY A 96 -6.35 -6.75 0.99
N PHE A 97 -6.75 -5.54 1.40
CA PHE A 97 -5.84 -4.64 2.12
C PHE A 97 -5.56 -5.06 3.57
N VAL A 98 -4.36 -4.75 4.04
CA VAL A 98 -3.85 -5.00 5.40
C VAL A 98 -2.90 -3.87 5.82
N PHE A 99 -2.57 -3.77 7.11
CA PHE A 99 -1.47 -2.93 7.59
C PHE A 99 -0.26 -3.82 7.93
N CYS A 100 0.87 -3.62 7.27
CA CYS A 100 2.07 -4.45 7.39
C CYS A 100 3.32 -3.63 7.70
N GLU A 101 4.35 -4.25 8.29
CA GLU A 101 5.64 -3.61 8.63
C GLU A 101 6.45 -3.18 7.41
N ASN A 102 6.31 -3.91 6.30
CA ASN A 102 6.91 -3.56 5.02
C ASN A 102 5.80 -3.22 4.03
N PRO A 103 5.46 -1.92 3.87
CA PRO A 103 4.38 -1.51 2.99
C PRO A 103 4.63 -1.92 1.52
N ASN A 104 3.99 -3.00 1.08
CA ASN A 104 4.02 -3.47 -0.31
C ASN A 104 2.77 -4.34 -0.63
N GLY A 105 2.66 -4.80 -1.87
CA GLY A 105 1.92 -6.01 -2.22
C GLY A 105 2.72 -7.27 -1.86
N SER A 106 2.03 -8.35 -1.48
CA SER A 106 2.64 -9.65 -1.25
C SER A 106 1.63 -10.79 -1.29
N ILE A 107 2.13 -12.01 -1.53
CA ILE A 107 1.38 -13.24 -1.38
C ILE A 107 1.86 -13.98 -0.14
N GLU A 108 0.97 -14.18 0.82
CA GLU A 108 1.25 -14.95 2.03
C GLU A 108 0.79 -16.41 1.85
N LYS A 109 1.67 -17.33 2.23
CA LYS A 109 1.34 -18.75 2.32
C LYS A 109 0.71 -19.06 3.67
N THR A 110 -0.49 -19.64 3.63
CA THR A 110 -1.21 -20.10 4.83
C THR A 110 -1.60 -21.57 4.72
N ASP A 111 -1.96 -22.19 5.83
CA ASP A 111 -2.48 -23.57 5.86
C ASP A 111 -3.90 -23.68 5.23
N PHE A 112 -4.55 -22.56 4.95
CA PHE A 112 -5.93 -22.47 4.46
C PHE A 112 -6.04 -22.04 3.00
N GLY A 113 -4.90 -21.89 2.31
CA GLY A 113 -4.79 -21.31 0.98
C GLY A 113 -3.96 -20.02 0.99
N ASN A 114 -3.36 -19.69 -0.14
CA ASN A 114 -2.60 -18.45 -0.25
C ASN A 114 -3.53 -17.24 -0.20
N ILE A 115 -3.06 -16.15 0.40
CA ILE A 115 -3.77 -14.87 0.40
C ILE A 115 -2.93 -13.80 -0.29
N ILE A 116 -3.59 -12.94 -1.05
CA ILE A 116 -2.97 -11.77 -1.68
C ILE A 116 -3.24 -10.57 -0.78
N THR A 117 -2.19 -9.90 -0.34
CA THR A 117 -2.32 -8.72 0.53
C THR A 117 -1.68 -7.51 -0.09
N VAL A 118 -2.28 -6.33 0.11
CA VAL A 118 -1.71 -5.05 -0.28
C VAL A 118 -1.74 -4.12 0.93
N SER A 119 -0.66 -3.40 1.17
CA SER A 119 -0.58 -2.47 2.30
C SER A 119 -1.51 -1.27 2.13
N GLU A 120 -2.31 -0.93 3.15
CA GLU A 120 -3.01 0.36 3.21
C GLU A 120 -2.02 1.54 3.25
N SER A 121 -0.84 1.37 3.86
CA SER A 121 0.20 2.41 3.87
C SER A 121 0.68 2.73 2.45
N LEU A 122 0.68 1.74 1.55
CA LEU A 122 1.03 1.95 0.14
C LEU A 122 0.00 2.84 -0.57
N ARG A 123 -1.30 2.69 -0.28
CA ARG A 123 -2.35 3.57 -0.80
C ARG A 123 -2.09 5.03 -0.43
N TYR A 124 -1.79 5.30 0.85
CA TYR A 124 -1.52 6.66 1.32
C TYR A 124 -0.23 7.21 0.71
N PHE A 125 0.83 6.40 0.61
CA PHE A 125 2.05 6.76 -0.09
C PHE A 125 1.77 7.24 -1.51
N LEU A 126 1.05 6.43 -2.31
CA LEU A 126 0.69 6.77 -3.69
C LEU A 126 -0.13 8.06 -3.75
N TYR A 127 -1.12 8.22 -2.87
CA TYR A 127 -1.96 9.41 -2.81
C TYR A 127 -1.15 10.70 -2.62
N PHE A 128 -0.24 10.72 -1.63
CA PHE A 128 0.57 11.91 -1.37
C PHE A 128 1.66 12.13 -2.43
N MET A 129 2.22 11.07 -3.03
CA MET A 129 3.13 11.21 -4.17
C MET A 129 2.41 11.81 -5.38
N ASN A 130 1.17 11.40 -5.65
CA ASN A 130 0.33 11.95 -6.71
C ASN A 130 0.06 13.45 -6.50
N ILE A 131 -0.23 13.88 -5.27
CA ILE A 131 -0.37 15.33 -4.95
C ILE A 131 0.89 16.12 -5.32
N ALA A 132 2.07 15.54 -5.10
CA ALA A 132 3.32 16.25 -5.33
C ALA A 132 3.74 16.29 -6.81
N PHE A 133 3.53 15.20 -7.54
CA PHE A 133 4.11 15.00 -8.88
C PHE A 133 3.15 15.25 -10.03
N LEU A 134 1.84 15.14 -9.82
CA LEU A 134 0.89 15.40 -10.90
C LEU A 134 0.74 16.89 -11.15
N ASP A 135 0.47 17.21 -12.41
CA ASP A 135 -0.08 18.51 -12.79
C ASP A 135 -1.59 18.43 -12.75
N PHE A 136 -2.23 19.50 -12.26
CA PHE A 136 -3.67 19.59 -12.12
C PHE A 136 -4.09 20.82 -12.91
N ASP A 137 -4.48 20.62 -14.18
CA ASP A 137 -4.66 21.63 -15.25
C ASP A 137 -5.06 23.07 -14.82
N ASN A 138 -5.93 23.20 -13.82
CA ASN A 138 -6.50 24.48 -13.38
C ASN A 138 -6.04 24.95 -11.98
N MET A 139 -5.18 24.20 -11.29
CA MET A 139 -4.75 24.49 -9.93
C MET A 139 -3.30 24.09 -9.66
N GLU A 140 -2.44 25.09 -9.49
CA GLU A 140 -1.06 24.85 -9.11
C GLU A 140 -0.96 24.41 -7.64
N VAL A 141 -0.30 23.27 -7.39
CA VAL A 141 0.04 22.83 -6.03
C VAL A 141 1.27 23.62 -5.55
N PRO A 142 1.17 24.37 -4.43
CA PRO A 142 2.29 25.13 -3.89
C PRO A 142 3.50 24.25 -3.59
N ILE A 143 4.71 24.76 -3.81
CA ILE A 143 5.94 23.97 -3.67
C ILE A 143 6.13 23.42 -2.26
N GLU A 144 5.73 24.17 -1.22
CA GLU A 144 5.78 23.73 0.17
C GLU A 144 4.79 22.60 0.46
N VAL A 145 3.64 22.60 -0.25
CA VAL A 145 2.66 21.51 -0.17
C VAL A 145 3.20 20.27 -0.86
N LYS A 146 3.82 20.41 -2.04
CA LYS A 146 4.48 19.28 -2.73
C LYS A 146 5.56 18.65 -1.87
N GLY A 147 6.45 19.46 -1.27
CA GLY A 147 7.49 18.98 -0.36
C GLY A 147 6.92 18.28 0.88
N ALA A 148 5.88 18.85 1.51
CA ALA A 148 5.21 18.22 2.64
C ALA A 148 4.54 16.90 2.26
N ALA A 149 3.89 16.83 1.09
CA ALA A 149 3.25 15.62 0.59
C ALA A 149 4.27 14.50 0.36
N ILE A 150 5.39 14.77 -0.30
CA ILE A 150 6.48 13.79 -0.48
C ILE A 150 6.98 13.28 0.88
N LYS A 151 7.17 14.17 1.85
CA LYS A 151 7.64 13.78 3.18
C LYS A 151 6.64 12.93 3.95
N ILE A 152 5.34 13.26 3.88
CA ILE A 152 4.27 12.42 4.43
C ILE A 152 4.27 11.04 3.77
N ALA A 153 4.40 10.98 2.44
CA ALA A 153 4.46 9.72 1.69
C ALA A 153 5.63 8.84 2.16
N ILE A 154 6.83 9.42 2.22
CA ILE A 154 8.05 8.71 2.65
C ILE A 154 7.91 8.24 4.11
N ARG A 155 7.48 9.11 5.03
CA ARG A 155 7.25 8.74 6.44
C ARG A 155 6.22 7.62 6.58
N THR A 156 5.23 7.57 5.68
CA THR A 156 4.22 6.50 5.65
C THR A 156 4.84 5.15 5.29
N MET A 157 5.76 5.12 4.32
CA MET A 157 6.48 3.90 3.94
C MET A 157 7.54 3.50 4.97
N LEU A 158 8.17 4.48 5.64
CA LEU A 158 9.10 4.27 6.76
C LEU A 158 8.40 3.94 8.09
N GLN A 159 7.07 3.98 8.13
CA GLN A 159 6.24 3.72 9.31
C GLN A 159 6.42 4.71 10.47
N SER A 160 7.02 5.87 10.20
CA SER A 160 7.10 6.98 11.15
C SER A 160 5.93 7.96 11.04
N GLU A 161 5.08 7.82 10.02
CA GLU A 161 3.82 8.57 9.92
C GLU A 161 2.69 7.85 10.66
N ALA A 162 1.89 8.60 11.42
CA ALA A 162 0.66 8.05 11.97
C ALA A 162 -0.30 7.66 10.82
N VAL A 163 -0.96 6.51 10.93
CA VAL A 163 -1.83 5.96 9.87
C VAL A 163 -3.31 6.34 10.04
N ASP A 164 -3.60 7.34 10.87
CA ASP A 164 -4.95 7.79 11.20
C ASP A 164 -5.51 8.88 10.27
N PHE A 165 -5.15 8.83 8.99
CA PHE A 165 -5.53 9.79 7.94
C PHE A 165 -7.04 10.06 7.84
N ASP A 166 -7.88 9.05 8.09
CA ASP A 166 -9.35 9.19 8.05
C ASP A 166 -9.91 10.00 9.23
N MET A 167 -9.21 9.99 10.38
CA MET A 167 -9.61 10.71 11.59
C MET A 167 -8.93 12.07 11.71
N ASP A 168 -7.67 12.13 11.29
CA ASP A 168 -6.82 13.32 11.33
C ASP A 168 -6.24 13.57 9.93
N PRO A 169 -7.03 14.13 8.99
CA PRO A 169 -6.53 14.40 7.65
C PRO A 169 -5.33 15.36 7.70
N ARG A 170 -4.27 15.05 6.95
CA ARG A 170 -3.05 15.87 6.95
C ARG A 170 -3.22 17.25 6.31
N GLY A 171 -4.38 17.51 5.72
CA GLY A 171 -4.77 18.83 5.26
C GLY A 171 -6.12 18.82 4.55
N LYS A 172 -6.55 20.00 4.14
CA LYS A 172 -7.73 20.24 3.31
C LYS A 172 -7.30 20.32 1.86
N VAL A 173 -7.18 19.16 1.22
CA VAL A 173 -6.88 19.07 -0.21
C VAL A 173 -8.11 19.56 -1.00
N PRO A 174 -7.94 20.47 -1.98
CA PRO A 174 -9.01 20.88 -2.88
C PRO A 174 -9.66 19.67 -3.57
N GLU A 175 -10.97 19.70 -3.77
CA GLU A 175 -11.74 18.55 -4.27
C GLU A 175 -11.25 18.05 -5.64
N GLU A 176 -10.98 18.96 -6.58
CA GLU A 176 -10.44 18.61 -7.91
C GLU A 176 -9.09 17.86 -7.82
N ILE A 177 -8.22 18.28 -6.90
CA ILE A 177 -6.91 17.65 -6.67
C ILE A 177 -7.09 16.31 -5.96
N HIS A 178 -8.01 16.25 -4.99
CA HIS A 178 -8.32 15.01 -4.27
C HIS A 178 -8.83 13.93 -5.22
N ASP A 179 -9.80 14.26 -6.07
CA ASP A 179 -10.42 13.33 -7.01
C ASP A 179 -9.42 12.83 -8.04
N ALA A 180 -8.60 13.73 -8.59
CA ALA A 180 -7.50 13.35 -9.48
C ALA A 180 -6.48 12.46 -8.76
N ALA A 181 -5.91 12.89 -7.64
CA ALA A 181 -4.92 12.11 -6.90
C ALA A 181 -5.47 10.72 -6.50
N LYS A 182 -6.75 10.64 -6.11
CA LYS A 182 -7.43 9.38 -5.82
C LYS A 182 -7.59 8.50 -7.05
N TYR A 183 -8.01 9.05 -8.20
CA TYR A 183 -8.10 8.31 -9.46
C TYR A 183 -6.75 7.67 -9.82
N HIS A 184 -5.68 8.48 -9.79
CA HIS A 184 -4.33 7.99 -10.09
C HIS A 184 -3.88 6.92 -9.09
N THR A 185 -4.16 7.11 -7.80
CA THR A 185 -3.87 6.13 -6.74
C THR A 185 -4.57 4.81 -6.97
N ASP A 186 -5.87 4.84 -7.26
CA ASP A 186 -6.66 3.62 -7.48
C ASP A 186 -6.16 2.86 -8.72
N ARG A 187 -5.77 3.56 -9.78
CA ARG A 187 -5.18 2.94 -10.99
C ARG A 187 -3.79 2.36 -10.74
N GLN A 188 -2.97 3.01 -9.92
CA GLN A 188 -1.67 2.47 -9.49
C GLN A 188 -1.86 1.22 -8.62
N LEU A 189 -2.84 1.23 -7.70
CA LEU A 189 -3.19 0.06 -6.91
C LEU A 189 -3.71 -1.08 -7.78
N GLU A 190 -4.49 -0.80 -8.84
CA GLU A 190 -4.93 -1.81 -9.79
C GLU A 190 -3.76 -2.51 -10.49
N PHE A 191 -2.70 -1.77 -10.85
CA PHE A 191 -1.46 -2.35 -11.37
C PHE A 191 -0.76 -3.23 -10.33
N ILE A 192 -0.60 -2.75 -9.10
CA ILE A 192 0.06 -3.49 -8.01
C ILE A 192 -0.70 -4.77 -7.68
N ILE A 193 -2.03 -4.70 -7.60
CA ILE A 193 -2.88 -5.87 -7.40
C ILE A 193 -2.71 -6.83 -8.58
N GLY A 194 -2.75 -6.31 -9.81
CA GLY A 194 -2.53 -7.13 -11.00
C GLY A 194 -1.19 -7.83 -11.04
N HIS A 195 -0.15 -7.19 -10.50
CA HIS A 195 1.19 -7.77 -10.34
C HIS A 195 1.17 -8.97 -9.38
N GLU A 196 0.51 -8.86 -8.22
CA GLU A 196 0.36 -9.99 -7.31
C GLU A 196 -0.46 -11.14 -7.93
N PHE A 197 -1.57 -10.82 -8.61
CA PHE A 197 -2.34 -11.84 -9.33
C PHE A 197 -1.51 -12.50 -10.44
N ALA A 198 -0.66 -11.75 -11.13
CA ALA A 198 0.23 -12.30 -12.15
C ALA A 198 1.24 -13.31 -11.57
N HIS A 199 1.80 -13.06 -10.37
CA HIS A 199 2.65 -14.05 -9.70
C HIS A 199 1.90 -15.36 -9.44
N HIS A 200 0.62 -15.28 -9.03
CA HIS A 200 -0.21 -16.46 -8.87
C HIS A 200 -0.41 -17.19 -10.21
N PHE A 201 -0.86 -16.48 -11.24
CA PHE A 201 -1.21 -17.08 -12.52
C PHE A 201 -0.01 -17.63 -13.31
N LEU A 202 1.18 -17.04 -13.14
CA LEU A 202 2.42 -17.52 -13.73
C LEU A 202 3.04 -18.69 -12.95
N GLY A 203 2.50 -19.02 -11.78
CA GLY A 203 3.00 -20.10 -10.95
C GLY A 203 4.32 -19.78 -10.25
N HIS A 204 4.60 -18.50 -9.96
CA HIS A 204 5.81 -18.04 -9.27
C HIS A 204 5.82 -18.38 -7.76
N LEU A 205 4.87 -19.18 -7.27
CA LEU A 205 4.67 -19.48 -5.85
C LEU A 205 5.47 -20.72 -5.42
N ASP A 206 6.81 -20.59 -5.38
CA ASP A 206 7.70 -21.66 -4.94
C ASP A 206 7.93 -21.63 -3.43
N ASN A 207 7.67 -22.77 -2.77
CA ASN A 207 7.91 -22.95 -1.34
C ASN A 207 9.39 -22.84 -0.94
N ALA A 208 10.32 -23.02 -1.89
CA ALA A 208 11.74 -22.82 -1.67
C ALA A 208 12.10 -21.33 -1.45
N ASN A 209 11.25 -20.41 -1.91
CA ASN A 209 11.49 -18.97 -1.90
C ASN A 209 10.66 -18.25 -0.83
N LEU A 210 10.30 -18.94 0.27
CA LEU A 210 9.57 -18.30 1.37
C LEU A 210 10.51 -17.47 2.25
N ILE A 211 10.08 -16.25 2.55
CA ILE A 211 10.72 -15.35 3.51
C ILE A 211 9.79 -15.12 4.70
N GLU A 212 10.37 -14.88 5.87
CA GLU A 212 9.61 -14.53 7.07
C GLU A 212 9.43 -13.00 7.16
N GLY A 213 8.24 -12.56 7.51
CA GLY A 213 7.90 -11.16 7.74
C GLY A 213 6.84 -11.00 8.82
N LYS A 214 6.48 -9.75 9.13
CA LYS A 214 5.52 -9.41 10.18
C LYS A 214 4.47 -8.40 9.69
N TYR A 215 3.27 -8.51 10.25
CA TYR A 215 2.26 -7.45 10.15
C TYR A 215 2.53 -6.35 11.16
N LEU A 216 1.94 -5.18 10.94
CA LEU A 216 2.13 -4.06 11.84
C LEU A 216 1.52 -4.39 13.21
N SER A 217 2.34 -4.29 14.26
CA SER A 217 1.98 -4.59 15.65
C SER A 217 2.57 -3.50 16.56
N ALA A 218 1.88 -3.15 17.66
CA ALA A 218 2.36 -2.16 18.62
C ALA A 218 2.79 -2.78 19.95
N ILE A 219 2.41 -4.02 20.24
CA ILE A 219 2.86 -4.78 21.39
C ILE A 219 3.86 -5.79 20.86
N ASN A 220 5.12 -5.78 21.32
CA ASN A 220 6.19 -6.73 20.94
C ASN A 220 5.68 -8.19 20.84
N SER A 221 5.13 -8.55 19.69
CA SER A 221 4.79 -9.90 19.29
C SER A 221 5.92 -10.39 18.41
N ASP A 222 7.15 -10.26 18.91
CA ASP A 222 8.36 -10.71 18.23
C ASP A 222 8.32 -12.20 17.83
N ASP A 223 7.33 -12.93 18.36
CA ASP A 223 7.11 -14.35 18.19
C ASP A 223 6.23 -14.74 16.99
N ILE A 224 5.46 -13.84 16.36
CA ILE A 224 4.57 -14.21 15.22
C ILE A 224 5.21 -13.78 13.89
N THR A 225 5.81 -14.73 13.20
CA THR A 225 6.30 -14.55 11.83
C THR A 225 5.36 -15.20 10.82
N HIS A 226 5.17 -14.51 9.71
CA HIS A 226 4.34 -14.91 8.57
C HIS A 226 5.23 -15.27 7.39
N LYS A 227 4.78 -16.19 6.53
CA LYS A 227 5.57 -16.68 5.39
C LYS A 227 5.08 -16.06 4.09
N PHE A 228 5.90 -15.20 3.52
CA PHE A 228 5.63 -14.53 2.25
C PHE A 228 6.46 -15.17 1.14
N PHE A 229 5.91 -15.23 -0.07
CA PHE A 229 6.71 -15.60 -1.24
C PHE A 229 7.66 -14.46 -1.62
N SER A 230 8.89 -14.82 -1.97
CA SER A 230 9.85 -13.93 -2.63
C SER A 230 10.09 -14.42 -4.05
N TYR A 231 10.50 -13.52 -4.93
CA TYR A 231 10.53 -13.77 -6.36
C TYR A 231 11.91 -13.46 -6.94
N ALA A 232 12.30 -14.24 -7.95
CA ALA A 232 13.49 -13.92 -8.72
C ALA A 232 13.26 -12.66 -9.56
N GLN A 233 14.34 -11.93 -9.86
CA GLN A 233 14.25 -10.70 -10.68
C GLN A 233 13.52 -10.92 -12.01
N LYS A 234 13.68 -12.08 -12.65
CA LYS A 234 12.96 -12.40 -13.88
C LYS A 234 11.46 -12.55 -13.66
N GLU A 235 11.06 -13.20 -12.57
CA GLU A 235 9.65 -13.42 -12.22
C GLU A 235 8.92 -12.10 -11.94
N GLU A 236 9.61 -11.14 -11.31
CA GLU A 236 9.12 -9.77 -11.10
C GLU A 236 8.84 -9.04 -12.42
N LEU A 237 9.76 -9.15 -13.38
CA LEU A 237 9.63 -8.54 -14.71
C LEU A 237 8.53 -9.20 -15.54
N ASP A 238 8.37 -10.53 -15.42
CA ASP A 238 7.32 -11.28 -16.10
C ASP A 238 5.94 -10.93 -15.50
N ALA A 239 5.85 -10.76 -14.18
CA ALA A 239 4.64 -10.33 -13.48
C ALA A 239 4.24 -8.88 -13.83
N ASP A 240 5.20 -7.97 -13.98
CA ASP A 240 4.95 -6.59 -14.44
C ASP A 240 4.25 -6.52 -15.79
N ILE A 241 4.72 -7.30 -16.76
CA ILE A 241 4.10 -7.37 -18.09
C ILE A 241 2.71 -8.01 -17.99
N ASN A 242 2.59 -9.12 -17.27
CA ASN A 242 1.33 -9.85 -17.14
C ASN A 242 0.24 -9.06 -16.41
N ALA A 243 0.60 -8.20 -15.45
CA ALA A 243 -0.33 -7.30 -14.79
C ALA A 243 -1.09 -6.40 -15.78
N ILE A 244 -0.48 -6.11 -16.93
CA ILE A 244 -1.03 -5.23 -17.97
C ILE A 244 -1.61 -6.02 -19.15
N GLU A 245 -0.96 -7.10 -19.58
CA GLU A 245 -1.38 -7.86 -20.77
C GLU A 245 -2.51 -8.84 -20.51
N ARG A 246 -2.61 -9.38 -19.28
CA ARG A 246 -3.58 -10.42 -18.96
C ARG A 246 -5.01 -9.90 -18.94
N PRO A 247 -5.32 -8.73 -18.34
CA PRO A 247 -6.68 -8.20 -18.40
C PRO A 247 -7.03 -7.69 -19.81
N MET A 248 -8.28 -7.90 -20.21
CA MET A 248 -8.87 -7.47 -21.47
C MET A 248 -9.21 -5.97 -21.46
N TYR A 249 -8.19 -5.13 -21.34
CA TYR A 249 -8.35 -3.68 -21.40
C TYR A 249 -8.61 -3.16 -22.81
N THR A 250 -9.36 -2.07 -22.91
CA THR A 250 -9.35 -1.24 -24.12
C THR A 250 -7.96 -0.61 -24.29
N PRO A 251 -7.57 -0.19 -25.51
CA PRO A 251 -6.27 0.47 -25.73
C PRO A 251 -6.02 1.65 -24.78
N ASP A 252 -7.01 2.53 -24.60
CA ASP A 252 -6.90 3.70 -23.72
C ASP A 252 -6.68 3.30 -22.25
N MET A 253 -7.38 2.27 -21.78
CA MET A 253 -7.21 1.75 -20.42
C MET A 253 -5.83 1.11 -20.22
N LYS A 254 -5.31 0.41 -21.24
CA LYS A 254 -3.97 -0.19 -21.22
C LYS A 254 -2.91 0.92 -21.15
N VAL A 255 -3.02 1.95 -21.99
CA VAL A 255 -2.13 3.13 -21.99
C VAL A 255 -2.16 3.84 -20.63
N ASP A 256 -3.36 4.09 -20.09
CA ASP A 256 -3.52 4.68 -18.76
C ASP A 256 -2.80 3.82 -17.72
N LEU A 257 -3.07 2.51 -17.64
CA LEU A 257 -2.45 1.64 -16.64
C LEU A 257 -0.92 1.60 -16.75
N ILE A 258 -0.37 1.53 -17.97
CA ILE A 258 1.09 1.56 -18.18
C ILE A 258 1.66 2.87 -17.63
N ASN A 259 1.06 4.01 -17.96
CA ASN A 259 1.53 5.31 -17.45
C ASN A 259 1.48 5.36 -15.92
N ARG A 260 0.44 4.80 -15.28
CA ARG A 260 0.34 4.74 -13.81
C ARG A 260 1.40 3.85 -13.19
N ALA A 261 1.70 2.70 -13.81
CA ALA A 261 2.77 1.80 -13.40
C ALA A 261 4.15 2.47 -13.49
N LEU A 262 4.41 3.22 -14.57
CA LEU A 262 5.65 3.99 -14.75
C LEU A 262 5.82 5.06 -13.65
N PHE A 263 4.76 5.80 -13.32
CA PHE A 263 4.79 6.74 -12.20
C PHE A 263 5.05 6.06 -10.86
N PHE A 264 4.42 4.91 -10.62
CA PHE A 264 4.63 4.11 -9.41
C PHE A 264 6.10 3.72 -9.23
N PHE A 265 6.78 3.24 -10.27
CA PHE A 265 8.20 2.89 -10.17
C PHE A 265 9.10 4.08 -9.87
N VAL A 266 8.81 5.26 -10.43
CA VAL A 266 9.54 6.48 -10.07
C VAL A 266 9.31 6.86 -8.62
N TYR A 267 8.09 6.69 -8.11
CA TYR A 267 7.80 6.96 -6.70
C TYR A 267 8.57 6.02 -5.78
N LEU A 268 8.63 4.73 -6.10
CA LEU A 268 9.43 3.76 -5.36
C LEU A 268 10.92 4.10 -5.38
N ASP A 269 11.48 4.53 -6.52
CA ASP A 269 12.89 4.94 -6.61
C ASP A 269 13.23 6.10 -5.67
N ILE A 270 12.33 7.09 -5.56
CA ILE A 270 12.49 8.20 -4.61
C ILE A 270 12.49 7.69 -3.16
N TYR A 271 11.54 6.82 -2.82
CA TYR A 271 11.46 6.22 -1.50
C TYR A 271 12.71 5.39 -1.18
N GLU A 272 13.15 4.51 -2.07
CA GLU A 272 14.35 3.69 -1.90
C GLU A 272 15.59 4.56 -1.70
N SER A 273 15.72 5.65 -2.46
CA SER A 273 16.82 6.59 -2.31
C SER A 273 16.88 7.22 -0.91
N VAL A 274 15.73 7.56 -0.32
CA VAL A 274 15.69 8.11 1.05
C VAL A 274 15.91 7.02 2.09
N LYS A 275 15.28 5.85 1.93
CA LYS A 275 15.47 4.71 2.82
C LYS A 275 16.94 4.30 2.92
N GLU A 276 17.64 4.22 1.79
CA GLU A 276 19.06 3.85 1.73
C GLU A 276 19.97 4.86 2.44
N GLN A 277 19.57 6.13 2.54
CA GLN A 277 20.33 7.12 3.30
C GLN A 277 20.13 7.03 4.80
N ILE A 278 18.91 6.68 5.24
CA ILE A 278 18.58 6.49 6.66
C ILE A 278 19.13 5.14 7.14
N MET A 279 18.94 4.09 6.33
CA MET A 279 19.30 2.70 6.65
C MET A 279 20.09 2.08 5.50
N PRO A 280 21.40 2.38 5.37
CA PRO A 280 22.22 1.86 4.29
C PRO A 280 22.25 0.32 4.27
N SER A 281 22.00 -0.25 3.10
CA SER A 281 22.04 -1.67 2.84
C SER A 281 23.49 -2.15 2.87
N MET A 282 23.97 -2.59 4.04
CA MET A 282 25.31 -3.13 4.21
C MET A 282 25.44 -4.50 3.53
N GLY A 283 25.79 -4.51 2.24
CA GLY A 283 26.29 -5.70 1.53
C GLY A 283 25.27 -6.78 1.14
N HIS A 284 23.98 -6.46 0.99
CA HIS A 284 22.95 -7.46 0.68
C HIS A 284 22.42 -7.41 -0.76
N ILE A 285 22.16 -8.60 -1.30
CA ILE A 285 21.45 -8.89 -2.54
C ILE A 285 20.08 -8.19 -2.49
N LYS A 286 19.79 -7.28 -3.44
CA LYS A 286 18.46 -6.67 -3.57
C LYS A 286 17.44 -7.76 -3.90
N SER A 287 16.37 -7.88 -3.10
CA SER A 287 15.32 -8.89 -3.30
C SER A 287 14.44 -8.59 -4.51
N HIS A 288 14.32 -7.33 -4.92
CA HIS A 288 13.63 -6.90 -6.14
C HIS A 288 14.60 -6.20 -7.09
N PRO A 289 14.36 -6.23 -8.42
CA PRO A 289 15.07 -5.36 -9.36
C PRO A 289 14.88 -3.89 -8.96
N ASN A 290 15.85 -3.05 -9.29
CA ASN A 290 15.74 -1.61 -9.06
C ASN A 290 14.45 -1.06 -9.73
N PRO A 291 13.67 -0.17 -9.08
CA PRO A 291 12.43 0.36 -9.65
C PRO A 291 12.62 1.01 -11.03
N ILE A 292 13.72 1.72 -11.27
CA ILE A 292 14.04 2.32 -12.58
C ILE A 292 14.39 1.26 -13.64
N ASP A 293 14.93 0.12 -13.24
CA ASP A 293 15.13 -1.00 -14.17
C ASP A 293 13.79 -1.64 -14.57
N ARG A 294 12.85 -1.79 -13.61
CA ARG A 294 11.46 -2.23 -13.89
C ARG A 294 10.72 -1.23 -14.77
N PHE A 295 10.84 0.08 -14.50
CA PHE A 295 10.35 1.16 -15.36
C PHE A 295 10.85 1.00 -16.80
N LYS A 296 12.18 0.87 -16.98
CA LYS A 296 12.79 0.78 -18.31
C LYS A 296 12.36 -0.50 -19.02
N HIS A 297 12.25 -1.61 -18.31
CA HIS A 297 11.77 -2.87 -18.86
C HIS A 297 10.35 -2.73 -19.39
N LEU A 298 9.42 -2.23 -18.55
CA LEU A 298 8.02 -2.05 -18.89
C LEU A 298 7.84 -1.08 -20.06
N HIS A 299 8.49 0.09 -20.01
CA HIS A 299 8.47 1.07 -21.09
C HIS A 299 9.01 0.47 -22.40
N ASN A 300 10.13 -0.25 -22.35
CA ASN A 300 10.71 -0.84 -23.56
C ASN A 300 9.86 -1.96 -24.16
N HIS A 301 9.12 -2.70 -23.34
CA HIS A 301 8.19 -3.73 -23.81
C HIS A 301 7.04 -3.10 -24.60
N PHE A 302 6.41 -2.05 -24.06
CA PHE A 302 5.21 -1.45 -24.66
C PHE A 302 5.45 -0.30 -25.66
N LYS A 303 6.66 0.26 -25.78
CA LYS A 303 6.93 1.46 -26.62
C LYS A 303 6.54 1.36 -28.10
N ASN A 304 6.36 0.15 -28.63
CA ASN A 304 5.94 -0.07 -30.01
C ASN A 304 4.42 -0.34 -30.13
N GLU A 305 3.75 -0.59 -29.01
CA GLU A 305 2.30 -0.85 -28.93
C GLU A 305 1.50 0.38 -28.53
N VAL A 306 2.11 1.26 -27.75
CA VAL A 306 1.47 2.47 -27.24
C VAL A 306 2.31 3.71 -27.52
N GLU A 307 1.62 4.83 -27.74
CA GLU A 307 2.27 6.14 -27.83
C GLU A 307 2.47 6.69 -26.42
N PHE A 308 3.74 6.83 -26.02
CA PHE A 308 4.10 7.46 -24.76
C PHE A 308 4.32 8.95 -24.95
N ASP A 309 3.84 9.73 -23.98
CA ASP A 309 4.29 11.11 -23.79
C ASP A 309 5.73 11.10 -23.26
N SER A 310 6.67 11.03 -24.20
CA SER A 310 8.11 10.93 -23.90
C SER A 310 8.61 12.17 -23.16
N GLU A 311 8.03 13.35 -23.44
CA GLU A 311 8.41 14.58 -22.75
C GLU A 311 7.99 14.55 -21.29
N ASN A 312 6.77 14.11 -21.00
CA ASN A 312 6.29 13.97 -19.63
C ASN A 312 7.08 12.91 -18.85
N LEU A 313 7.37 11.75 -19.46
CA LEU A 313 8.19 10.71 -18.81
C LEU A 313 9.64 11.18 -18.55
N ASP A 314 10.26 11.89 -19.50
CA ASP A 314 11.58 12.48 -19.31
C ASP A 314 11.57 13.54 -18.22
N ASN A 315 10.52 14.35 -18.15
CA ASN A 315 10.36 15.36 -17.11
C ASN A 315 10.16 14.70 -15.74
N LEU A 316 9.34 13.65 -15.64
CA LEU A 316 9.16 12.87 -14.42
C LEU A 316 10.49 12.34 -13.88
N LEU A 317 11.31 11.73 -14.73
CA LEU A 317 12.64 11.22 -14.34
C LEU A 317 13.61 12.36 -13.95
N LYS A 318 13.58 13.49 -14.65
CA LYS A 318 14.41 14.66 -14.26
C LYS A 318 13.98 15.25 -12.92
N TRP A 319 12.68 15.32 -12.66
CA TRP A 319 12.15 15.81 -11.39
C TRP A 319 12.45 14.84 -10.26
N SER A 320 12.37 13.53 -10.48
CA SER A 320 12.71 12.54 -9.46
C SER A 320 14.17 12.66 -9.01
N GLU A 321 15.12 12.84 -9.93
CA GLU A 321 16.53 13.07 -9.56
C GLU A 321 16.70 14.33 -8.70
N LYS A 322 16.08 15.45 -9.08
CA LYS A 322 16.11 16.69 -8.27
C LYS A 322 15.51 16.50 -6.88
N TYR A 323 14.41 15.76 -6.77
CA TYR A 323 13.81 15.46 -5.49
C TYR A 323 14.70 14.54 -4.65
N LYS A 324 15.34 13.52 -5.23
CA LYS A 324 16.29 12.67 -4.51
C LYS A 324 17.47 13.48 -3.96
N GLU A 325 18.03 14.39 -4.75
CA GLU A 325 19.09 15.32 -4.29
C GLU A 325 18.61 16.18 -3.12
N SER A 326 17.46 16.86 -3.29
CA SER A 326 16.90 17.73 -2.24
C SER A 326 16.50 16.98 -0.97
N LEU A 327 15.92 15.79 -1.09
CA LEU A 327 15.55 14.94 0.04
C LEU A 327 16.79 14.40 0.73
N SER A 328 17.86 14.14 0.00
CA SER A 328 19.12 13.70 0.59
C SER A 328 19.69 14.73 1.55
N GLU A 329 19.73 15.98 1.10
CA GLU A 329 20.15 17.11 1.94
C GLU A 329 19.19 17.29 3.13
N ASP A 330 17.87 17.18 2.91
CA ASP A 330 16.87 17.30 3.98
C ASP A 330 17.02 16.18 5.03
N VAL A 331 17.25 14.93 4.62
CA VAL A 331 17.49 13.81 5.53
C VAL A 331 18.76 14.04 6.34
N ALA A 332 19.84 14.48 5.71
CA ALA A 332 21.11 14.75 6.40
C ALA A 332 20.99 15.85 7.45
N LEU A 333 20.15 16.86 7.22
CA LEU A 333 19.96 17.99 8.12
C LEU A 333 18.83 17.77 9.14
N ASN A 334 17.82 16.97 8.80
CA ASN A 334 16.57 16.85 9.54
C ASN A 334 16.15 15.37 9.76
N ILE A 335 17.09 14.44 9.98
CA ILE A 335 16.82 13.00 10.15
C ILE A 335 15.71 12.69 11.18
N GLU A 336 15.65 13.45 12.28
CA GLU A 336 14.62 13.29 13.32
C GLU A 336 13.20 13.41 12.75
N SER A 337 13.03 14.22 11.70
CA SER A 337 11.74 14.40 11.01
C SER A 337 11.37 13.25 10.07
N TYR A 338 12.21 12.23 9.94
CA TYR A 338 11.93 10.98 9.23
C TYR A 338 11.80 9.79 10.18
N GLU A 339 12.43 9.83 11.36
CA GLU A 339 12.37 8.75 12.35
C GLU A 339 11.27 8.95 13.41
N SER A 340 11.00 10.20 13.79
CA SER A 340 10.03 10.48 14.86
C SER A 340 8.62 10.09 14.45
N TYR A 341 8.03 9.17 15.21
CA TYR A 341 6.64 8.76 15.01
C TYR A 341 5.67 9.91 15.30
N GLY A 342 4.79 10.21 14.34
CA GLY A 342 3.77 11.25 14.51
C GLY A 342 3.12 11.69 13.21
N SER A 343 2.19 12.65 13.31
CA SER A 343 1.51 13.23 12.15
C SER A 343 2.28 14.40 11.56
N MET A 344 2.46 14.42 10.24
CA MET A 344 2.91 15.58 9.47
C MET A 344 1.78 16.14 8.62
N TYR A 345 1.75 17.46 8.41
CA TYR A 345 0.63 18.15 7.72
C TYR A 345 1.08 18.83 6.43
N LEU A 346 0.16 18.96 5.48
CA LEU A 346 0.33 19.59 4.16
C LEU A 346 0.48 21.11 4.25
N ALA A 347 1.59 21.59 4.80
CA ALA A 347 2.01 23.00 4.81
C ALA A 347 0.83 24.00 4.94
N GLN A 348 0.62 24.85 3.93
CA GLN A 348 -0.47 25.84 3.92
C GLN A 348 -1.89 25.24 3.79
N TRP A 349 -2.01 23.99 3.35
CA TRP A 349 -3.28 23.25 3.30
C TRP A 349 -3.61 22.52 4.60
N ARG A 350 -2.75 22.55 5.64
CA ARG A 350 -3.01 21.89 6.93
C ARG A 350 -4.35 22.27 7.58
N GLY A 351 -4.94 23.42 7.20
CA GLY A 351 -6.14 23.95 7.83
C GLY A 351 -5.86 24.55 9.22
N LYS A 352 -6.84 24.49 10.12
CA LYS A 352 -6.64 24.95 11.51
C LYS A 352 -5.84 23.88 12.24
N VAL A 353 -4.84 24.28 13.01
CA VAL A 353 -4.11 23.39 13.93
C VAL A 353 -5.15 22.74 14.84
N LEU A 354 -5.36 21.44 14.70
CA LEU A 354 -6.09 20.67 15.67
C LEU A 354 -5.15 20.52 16.87
N VAL A 355 -5.62 20.88 18.06
CA VAL A 355 -4.83 20.68 19.29
C VAL A 355 -4.66 19.18 19.43
N ASP A 356 -3.44 18.72 19.20
CA ASP A 356 -3.05 17.33 19.39
C ASP A 356 -3.42 16.96 20.84
N ARG A 357 -4.27 15.95 20.99
CA ARG A 357 -4.52 15.39 22.32
C ARG A 357 -3.29 14.56 22.62
N VAL A 358 -2.33 15.18 23.28
CA VAL A 358 -1.19 14.52 23.91
C VAL A 358 -1.77 13.49 24.88
N ASP A 359 -1.92 12.25 24.41
CA ASP A 359 -2.33 11.12 25.22
C ASP A 359 -1.07 10.28 25.48
N TYR A 360 -0.61 10.33 26.73
CA TYR A 360 0.38 9.41 27.30
C TYR A 360 -0.14 7.97 27.34
#